data_AF-A0A2E5B7G2-F1
#
_entry.id   AF-A0A2E5B7G2-F1
#
_cell.length_a   1.000
_cell.length_b   1.000
_cell.length_c   1.000
_cell.angle_alpha   90.00
_cell.angle_beta   90.00
_cell.angle_gamma   90.00
#
_symmetry.space_group_name_H-M   'P 1'
#
loop_
_entity.id
_entity.type
_entity.pdbx_description
1 polymer ?
#
loop_
_entity_poly.entity_id
_entity_poly.type
_entity_poly.pdbx_seq_one_letter_code
_entity_poly.pdbx_strand_id
1 'polypeptide(L)'
;MTELTYDNLKDNDDPDITPGLHEPLVIDDAIDQMAFVEIKRWIVEGDFPWFLQQGVVSETEYADEGRPTEEILCDQYDNIQFQHLFYSDKTFHTEACNPMWAPVLARLRSKALVRIKANLTLKTESVVKHGWHRDASPPEHYPGLRTAVYYLNTCDGFTELKETGQKIYSKENRLAVFPNHMFHTGTTTTNDFGRYVVNFNTY
;
A
#
# COMPACT_ATOMS: atom_id res chain seq x y z
N MET A 1 17.82 12.95 23.25
CA MET A 1 17.26 12.09 22.20
C MET A 1 16.94 10.76 22.85
N THR A 2 15.68 10.54 23.18
CA THR A 2 15.21 9.27 23.76
C THR A 2 14.98 8.31 22.61
N GLU A 3 15.68 7.18 22.60
CA GLU A 3 15.47 6.11 21.63
C GLU A 3 14.02 5.61 21.73
N LEU A 4 13.30 5.66 20.61
CA LEU A 4 11.99 5.05 20.47
C LEU A 4 12.18 3.53 20.35
N THR A 5 12.04 2.81 21.46
CA THR A 5 12.05 1.34 21.49
C THR A 5 10.67 0.76 21.23
N TYR A 6 10.61 -0.41 20.59
CA TYR A 6 9.39 -1.15 20.21
C TYR A 6 8.37 -1.32 21.35
N ASP A 7 8.84 -1.35 22.60
CA ASP A 7 7.97 -1.52 23.77
C ASP A 7 7.18 -0.26 24.15
N ASN A 8 7.58 0.94 23.71
CA ASN A 8 6.87 2.19 23.99
C ASN A 8 5.63 2.41 23.11
N LEU A 9 5.30 1.46 22.22
CA LEU A 9 4.23 1.55 21.24
C LEU A 9 2.98 0.73 21.62
N LYS A 10 3.03 -0.02 22.74
CA LYS A 10 1.94 -0.95 23.15
C LYS A 10 0.85 -0.29 24.00
N ASP A 11 1.09 0.89 24.56
CA ASP A 11 0.22 1.50 25.58
C ASP A 11 -0.75 2.58 25.04
N ASN A 12 -0.97 2.63 23.72
CA ASN A 12 -2.09 3.42 23.19
C ASN A 12 -3.33 2.53 23.13
N ASP A 13 -4.37 2.92 23.87
CA ASP A 13 -5.76 2.44 23.84
C ASP A 13 -6.43 2.66 22.46
N ASP A 14 -5.71 2.42 21.37
CA ASP A 14 -6.20 2.45 20.00
C ASP A 14 -7.08 1.20 19.80
N PRO A 15 -8.37 1.35 19.40
CA PRO A 15 -9.25 0.22 19.13
C PRO A 15 -8.59 -0.81 18.20
N ASP A 16 -9.04 -2.05 18.31
CA ASP A 16 -8.48 -3.19 17.58
C ASP A 16 -8.21 -2.88 16.10
N ILE A 17 -6.94 -2.89 15.70
CA ILE A 17 -6.46 -2.60 14.33
C ILE A 17 -6.55 -3.88 13.49
N THR A 18 -7.63 -4.63 13.72
CA THR A 18 -7.97 -5.85 12.99
C THR A 18 -9.10 -5.47 12.06
N PRO A 19 -8.87 -5.42 10.73
CA PRO A 19 -9.96 -5.14 9.81
C PRO A 19 -11.02 -6.24 9.94
N GLY A 20 -12.28 -5.87 9.72
CA GLY A 20 -13.36 -6.85 9.61
C GLY A 20 -13.06 -7.81 8.46
N LEU A 21 -13.69 -9.00 8.48
CA LEU A 21 -13.49 -10.03 7.45
C LEU A 21 -13.68 -9.49 6.02
N HIS A 22 -14.57 -8.50 5.86
CA HIS A 22 -14.88 -7.86 4.57
C HIS A 22 -14.90 -6.33 4.65
N GLU A 23 -14.49 -5.73 5.76
CA GLU A 23 -14.53 -4.27 5.95
C GLU A 23 -13.12 -3.74 6.18
N PRO A 24 -12.61 -2.86 5.32
CA PRO A 24 -11.32 -2.24 5.55
C PRO A 24 -11.40 -1.32 6.77
N LEU A 25 -10.32 -1.33 7.56
CA LEU A 25 -10.09 -0.30 8.55
C LEU A 25 -9.42 0.90 7.85
N VAL A 26 -10.02 2.09 7.96
CA VAL A 26 -9.46 3.34 7.42
C VAL A 26 -9.15 4.29 8.57
N ILE A 27 -7.89 4.68 8.68
CA ILE A 27 -7.37 5.55 9.74
C ILE A 27 -6.84 6.81 9.08
N ASP A 28 -7.46 7.95 9.36
CA ASP A 28 -6.92 9.25 9.00
C ASP A 28 -5.90 9.70 10.06
N ASP A 29 -4.92 10.49 9.65
CA ASP A 29 -3.84 10.97 10.53
C ASP A 29 -3.14 9.79 11.25
N ALA A 30 -2.81 8.76 10.45
CA ALA A 30 -2.42 7.44 10.93
C ALA A 30 -1.07 7.40 11.65
N ILE A 31 -0.21 8.39 11.47
CA ILE A 31 1.01 8.56 12.27
C ILE A 31 1.19 10.03 12.65
N ASP A 32 2.10 10.29 13.58
CA ASP A 32 2.48 11.64 13.97
C ASP A 32 2.86 12.50 12.76
N GLN A 33 2.44 13.77 12.79
CA GLN A 33 2.60 14.67 11.64
C GLN A 33 4.07 14.89 11.28
N MET A 34 5.00 14.91 12.24
CA MET A 34 6.43 15.06 11.95
C MET A 34 6.96 13.84 11.22
N ALA A 35 6.61 12.64 11.69
CA ALA A 35 6.98 11.38 11.04
C ALA A 35 6.41 11.28 9.61
N PHE A 36 5.16 11.70 9.41
CA PHE A 36 4.56 11.76 8.08
C PHE A 36 5.31 12.72 7.15
N VAL A 37 5.63 13.92 7.62
CA VAL A 37 6.36 14.93 6.83
C VAL A 37 7.76 14.43 6.43
N GLU A 38 8.45 13.69 7.30
CA GLU A 38 9.75 13.09 6.97
C GLU A 38 9.63 12.04 5.85
N ILE A 39 8.65 11.13 5.95
CA ILE A 39 8.37 10.13 4.90
C ILE A 39 8.03 10.82 3.58
N LYS A 40 7.12 11.81 3.60
CA LYS A 40 6.67 12.53 2.41
C LYS A 40 7.82 13.29 1.75
N ARG A 41 8.62 14.02 2.53
CA ARG A 41 9.80 14.73 2.04
C ARG A 41 10.76 13.81 1.32
N TRP A 42 10.98 12.62 1.87
CA TRP A 42 11.95 11.71 1.31
C TRP A 42 11.46 11.04 0.03
N ILE A 43 10.19 10.60 -0.03
CA ILE A 43 9.65 9.81 -1.15
C ILE A 43 9.08 10.69 -2.27
N VAL A 44 8.41 11.79 -1.92
CA VAL A 44 7.64 12.62 -2.86
C VAL A 44 8.41 13.86 -3.28
N GLU A 45 9.12 14.51 -2.35
CA GLU A 45 9.78 15.81 -2.57
C GLU A 45 11.31 15.69 -2.78
N GLY A 46 11.88 14.53 -2.47
CA GLY A 46 13.32 14.27 -2.50
C GLY A 46 13.81 13.59 -3.78
N ASP A 47 15.11 13.33 -3.83
CA ASP A 47 15.74 12.53 -4.88
C ASP A 47 15.51 11.03 -4.61
N PHE A 48 14.29 10.59 -4.87
CA PHE A 48 13.84 9.23 -4.58
C PHE A 48 13.91 8.33 -5.83
N PRO A 49 14.58 7.17 -5.75
CA PRO A 49 14.78 6.31 -6.91
C PRO A 49 13.52 5.50 -7.24
N TRP A 50 12.72 6.05 -8.15
CA TRP A 50 11.56 5.43 -8.78
C TRP A 50 11.97 4.57 -9.98
N PHE A 51 11.57 3.30 -9.98
CA PHE A 51 11.86 2.35 -11.07
C PHE A 51 10.60 2.04 -11.84
N LEU A 52 10.64 2.17 -13.18
CA LEU A 52 9.50 1.82 -14.03
C LEU A 52 9.19 0.33 -13.92
N GLN A 53 7.92 0.02 -13.64
CA GLN A 53 7.34 -1.31 -13.71
C GLN A 53 6.29 -1.32 -14.82
N GLN A 54 6.50 -2.21 -15.79
CA GLN A 54 5.52 -2.49 -16.83
C GLN A 54 4.56 -3.57 -16.29
N GLY A 55 3.28 -3.24 -16.16
CA GLY A 55 2.27 -4.07 -15.50
C GLY A 55 2.13 -3.74 -14.02
N VAL A 56 1.13 -2.91 -13.66
CA VAL A 56 0.63 -2.80 -12.28
C VAL A 56 0.09 -4.16 -11.85
N VAL A 57 -0.60 -4.80 -12.78
CA VAL A 57 -1.16 -6.14 -12.70
C VAL A 57 -0.67 -6.91 -13.91
N SER A 58 -0.20 -8.14 -13.69
CA SER A 58 0.29 -9.03 -14.74
C SER A 58 -0.75 -10.08 -15.07
N GLU A 59 -0.88 -10.46 -16.35
CA GLU A 59 -1.62 -11.68 -16.69
C GLU A 59 -0.83 -12.88 -16.17
N THR A 60 -1.12 -13.33 -14.95
CA THR A 60 -0.56 -14.60 -14.46
C THR A 60 -1.37 -15.75 -15.04
N GLU A 61 -0.75 -16.56 -15.90
CA GLU A 61 -1.34 -17.77 -16.49
C GLU A 61 -1.70 -18.83 -15.43
N TYR A 62 -1.10 -18.76 -14.23
CA TYR A 62 -1.34 -19.71 -13.14
C TYR A 62 -2.46 -19.26 -12.23
N ALA A 63 -3.64 -19.43 -12.80
CA ALA A 63 -4.93 -19.33 -12.17
C ALA A 63 -5.18 -20.38 -11.09
N ASP A 64 -5.66 -19.93 -9.93
CA ASP A 64 -6.55 -20.72 -9.08
C ASP A 64 -7.78 -21.14 -9.91
N GLU A 65 -8.02 -22.45 -10.04
CA GLU A 65 -9.13 -23.03 -10.83
C GLU A 65 -9.25 -22.56 -12.31
N GLY A 66 -8.15 -22.21 -12.97
CA GLY A 66 -8.18 -21.89 -14.41
C GLY A 66 -8.81 -20.53 -14.79
N ARG A 67 -9.04 -19.63 -13.83
CA ARG A 67 -9.37 -18.21 -14.05
C ARG A 67 -8.20 -17.29 -13.70
N PRO A 68 -7.83 -16.30 -14.53
CA PRO A 68 -6.77 -15.35 -14.21
C PRO A 68 -6.96 -14.80 -12.79
N THR A 69 -5.95 -14.92 -11.94
CA THR A 69 -6.00 -14.34 -10.58
C THR A 69 -5.95 -12.82 -10.62
N GLU A 70 -5.69 -12.25 -11.79
CA GLU A 70 -5.44 -10.85 -12.03
C GLU A 70 -6.18 -10.42 -13.30
N GLU A 71 -6.98 -9.35 -13.23
CA GLU A 71 -7.83 -8.88 -14.33
C GLU A 71 -7.39 -7.47 -14.73
N ILE A 72 -6.84 -7.28 -15.94
CA ILE A 72 -6.41 -5.96 -16.44
C ILE A 72 -7.64 -5.17 -16.91
N LEU A 73 -7.79 -3.94 -16.41
CA LEU A 73 -8.93 -3.06 -16.72
C LEU A 73 -8.59 -1.83 -17.58
N CYS A 74 -7.32 -1.64 -17.91
CA CYS A 74 -6.82 -0.48 -18.67
C CYS A 74 -5.91 -0.91 -19.82
N ASP A 75 -5.64 0.02 -20.74
CA ASP A 75 -4.69 -0.22 -21.81
C ASP A 75 -3.27 -0.46 -21.25
N GLN A 76 -2.43 -1.17 -21.99
CA GLN A 76 -1.05 -1.50 -21.59
C GLN A 76 -0.20 -0.27 -21.27
N TYR A 77 -0.44 0.87 -21.93
CA TYR A 77 0.30 2.12 -21.70
C TYR A 77 -0.15 2.82 -20.41
N ASP A 78 -1.39 2.59 -19.98
CA ASP A 78 -1.89 3.03 -18.68
C ASP A 78 -1.59 2.00 -17.58
N ASN A 79 -1.36 0.72 -17.92
CA ASN A 79 -0.99 -0.34 -16.96
C ASN A 79 0.49 -0.28 -16.56
N ILE A 80 0.99 0.91 -16.28
CA ILE A 80 2.36 1.15 -15.81
C ILE A 80 2.33 1.86 -14.47
N GLN A 81 3.37 1.63 -13.68
CA GLN A 81 3.63 2.41 -12.47
C GLN A 81 5.13 2.53 -12.27
N PHE A 82 5.53 3.52 -11.49
CA PHE A 82 6.85 3.52 -10.88
C PHE A 82 6.75 2.86 -9.51
N GLN A 83 7.77 2.10 -9.14
CA GLN A 83 7.83 1.46 -7.83
C GLN A 83 9.19 1.67 -7.17
N HIS A 84 9.22 1.44 -5.87
CA HIS A 84 10.43 1.22 -5.11
C HIS A 84 10.16 0.16 -4.04
N LEU A 85 10.94 -0.92 -4.08
CA LEU A 85 10.79 -2.05 -3.16
C LEU A 85 11.74 -1.86 -1.96
N PHE A 86 11.21 -1.59 -0.78
CA PHE A 86 12.02 -1.38 0.42
C PHE A 86 12.35 -2.70 1.13
N TYR A 87 11.40 -3.64 1.13
CA TYR A 87 11.54 -4.92 1.80
C TYR A 87 10.78 -6.00 1.02
N SER A 88 11.43 -7.13 0.81
CA SER A 88 10.85 -8.41 0.38
C SER A 88 11.81 -9.54 0.78
N ASP A 89 11.37 -10.80 0.67
CA ASP A 89 12.28 -11.96 0.82
C ASP A 89 13.11 -11.96 2.11
N LYS A 90 12.52 -11.41 3.18
CA LYS A 90 13.12 -11.28 4.52
C LYS A 90 14.35 -10.36 4.57
N THR A 91 14.51 -9.46 3.61
CA THR A 91 15.60 -8.48 3.57
C THR A 91 15.10 -7.07 3.25
N PHE A 92 15.76 -6.06 3.81
CA PHE A 92 15.63 -4.69 3.35
C PHE A 92 16.53 -4.49 2.13
N HIS A 93 15.99 -3.93 1.06
CA HIS A 93 16.75 -3.53 -0.13
C HIS A 93 17.30 -2.11 0.01
N THR A 94 16.78 -1.36 0.99
CA THR A 94 17.22 -0.01 1.35
C THR A 94 17.35 0.07 2.89
N GLU A 95 18.48 -0.41 3.44
CA GLU A 95 18.68 -0.58 4.89
C GLU A 95 18.51 0.70 5.72
N ALA A 96 18.94 1.85 5.18
CA ALA A 96 18.84 3.15 5.83
C ALA A 96 17.39 3.54 6.18
N CYS A 97 16.40 2.87 5.59
CA CYS A 97 15.00 3.25 5.63
C CYS A 97 14.17 2.35 6.54
N ASN A 98 14.79 1.32 7.13
CA ASN A 98 14.14 0.46 8.11
C ASN A 98 13.55 1.28 9.30
N PRO A 99 14.28 2.25 9.92
CA PRO A 99 13.73 3.02 11.03
C PRO A 99 12.57 3.93 10.63
N MET A 100 12.56 4.42 9.37
CA MET A 100 11.53 5.33 8.86
C MET A 100 10.14 4.69 8.88
N TRP A 101 10.05 3.37 8.72
CA TRP A 101 8.78 2.65 8.72
C TRP A 101 8.26 2.32 10.12
N ALA A 102 9.04 2.53 11.18
CA ALA A 102 8.66 2.18 12.55
C ALA A 102 7.30 2.78 12.97
N PRO A 103 6.96 4.06 12.69
CA PRO A 103 5.66 4.62 13.06
C PRO A 103 4.47 3.90 12.39
N VAL A 104 4.60 3.55 11.11
CA VAL A 104 3.54 2.86 10.36
C VAL A 104 3.44 1.39 10.81
N LEU A 105 4.57 0.70 10.97
CA LEU A 105 4.59 -0.70 11.44
C LEU A 105 4.07 -0.84 12.87
N ALA A 106 4.34 0.15 13.73
CA ALA A 106 3.79 0.25 15.06
C ALA A 106 2.27 0.42 15.02
N ARG A 107 1.76 1.34 14.18
CA ARG A 107 0.33 1.51 13.96
C ARG A 107 -0.31 0.23 13.43
N LEU A 108 0.35 -0.52 12.56
CA LEU A 108 -0.15 -1.81 12.08
C LEU A 108 -0.09 -2.94 13.12
N ARG A 109 0.55 -2.72 14.28
CA ARG A 109 0.91 -3.75 15.27
C ARG A 109 1.60 -4.94 14.61
N SER A 110 2.47 -4.65 13.63
CA SER A 110 3.13 -5.66 12.81
C SER A 110 4.07 -6.52 13.66
N LYS A 111 3.89 -7.84 13.58
CA LYS A 111 4.76 -8.86 14.19
C LYS A 111 5.70 -9.50 13.19
N ALA A 112 5.31 -9.52 11.91
CA ALA A 112 6.15 -9.98 10.82
C ALA A 112 5.82 -9.24 9.52
N LEU A 113 6.85 -9.06 8.70
CA LEU A 113 6.77 -8.31 7.45
C LEU A 113 6.98 -9.25 6.26
N VAL A 114 6.11 -9.13 5.26
CA VAL A 114 6.25 -9.81 3.97
C VAL A 114 6.82 -8.84 2.93
N ARG A 115 6.29 -7.61 2.85
CA ARG A 115 6.70 -6.63 1.84
C ARG A 115 6.42 -5.19 2.25
N ILE A 116 7.30 -4.28 1.83
CA ILE A 116 7.04 -2.82 1.80
C ILE A 116 7.42 -2.31 0.41
N LYS A 117 6.46 -1.71 -0.29
CA LYS A 117 6.62 -1.24 -1.67
C LYS A 117 5.94 0.12 -1.86
N ALA A 118 6.71 1.14 -2.24
CA ALA A 118 6.13 2.39 -2.72
C ALA A 118 5.71 2.25 -4.19
N ASN A 119 4.58 2.86 -4.52
CA ASN A 119 4.02 2.94 -5.86
C ASN A 119 3.71 4.40 -6.21
N LEU A 120 4.08 4.80 -7.41
CA LEU A 120 3.75 6.08 -8.03
C LEU A 120 3.04 5.79 -9.35
N THR A 121 1.78 6.21 -9.43
CA THR A 121 1.00 6.22 -10.66
C THR A 121 0.91 7.66 -11.16
N LEU A 122 1.33 7.92 -12.40
CA LEU A 122 1.31 9.27 -12.96
C LEU A 122 -0.11 9.77 -13.27
N LYS A 123 -0.26 11.09 -13.34
CA LYS A 123 -1.49 11.74 -13.78
C LYS A 123 -1.93 11.30 -15.18
N THR A 124 -3.23 11.13 -15.36
CA THR A 124 -3.88 10.92 -16.66
C THR A 124 -4.98 11.98 -16.89
N GLU A 125 -5.58 12.01 -18.09
CA GLU A 125 -6.66 12.96 -18.43
C GLU A 125 -7.97 12.66 -17.70
N SER A 126 -8.19 11.37 -17.40
CA SER A 126 -9.31 10.88 -16.60
C SER A 126 -8.79 9.85 -15.60
N VAL A 127 -9.50 9.61 -14.50
CA VAL A 127 -9.10 8.57 -13.53
C VAL A 127 -9.19 7.20 -14.20
N VAL A 128 -8.03 6.56 -14.40
CA VAL A 128 -7.91 5.21 -14.97
C VAL A 128 -7.80 4.21 -13.84
N LYS A 129 -8.64 3.18 -13.87
CA LYS A 129 -8.62 2.07 -12.92
C LYS A 129 -7.74 0.95 -13.47
N HIS A 130 -6.78 0.49 -12.68
CA HIS A 130 -5.90 -0.62 -13.06
C HIS A 130 -6.56 -1.97 -12.77
N GLY A 131 -5.80 -3.05 -12.95
CA GLY A 131 -6.33 -4.38 -12.74
C GLY A 131 -6.66 -4.76 -11.30
N TRP A 132 -7.59 -5.70 -11.13
CA TRP A 132 -7.85 -6.34 -9.84
C TRP A 132 -6.73 -7.31 -9.50
N HIS A 133 -6.19 -7.22 -8.28
CA HIS A 133 -5.12 -8.09 -7.82
C HIS A 133 -5.16 -8.31 -6.30
N ARG A 134 -4.34 -9.26 -5.85
CA ARG A 134 -3.98 -9.48 -4.44
C ARG A 134 -2.48 -9.28 -4.32
N ASP A 135 -2.05 -8.69 -3.23
CA ASP A 135 -0.64 -8.35 -3.05
C ASP A 135 0.24 -9.60 -2.89
N ALA A 136 -0.28 -10.62 -2.20
CA ALA A 136 0.31 -11.94 -2.08
C ALA A 136 -0.71 -13.01 -2.52
N SER A 137 -0.30 -13.86 -3.45
CA SER A 137 -1.13 -14.90 -4.06
C SER A 137 -0.38 -16.25 -4.07
N PRO A 138 -1.08 -17.38 -3.92
CA PRO A 138 -2.50 -17.47 -3.57
C PRO A 138 -2.72 -17.25 -2.05
N PRO A 139 -3.86 -16.69 -1.61
CA PRO A 139 -4.04 -16.17 -0.24
C PRO A 139 -4.03 -17.24 0.84
N GLU A 140 -4.34 -18.49 0.52
CA GLU A 140 -4.27 -19.64 1.43
C GLU A 140 -2.84 -19.93 1.90
N HIS A 141 -1.82 -19.49 1.16
CA HIS A 141 -0.42 -19.55 1.59
C HIS A 141 -0.06 -18.42 2.57
N TYR A 142 -0.95 -17.44 2.75
CA TYR A 142 -0.74 -16.25 3.58
C TYR A 142 -1.91 -16.05 4.59
N PRO A 143 -2.24 -17.06 5.40
CA PRO A 143 -3.39 -16.99 6.30
C PRO A 143 -3.20 -15.91 7.37
N GLY A 144 -4.12 -14.96 7.42
CA GLY A 144 -4.05 -13.83 8.38
C GLY A 144 -3.14 -12.69 7.95
N LEU A 145 -2.55 -12.73 6.74
CA LEU A 145 -1.81 -11.60 6.18
C LEU A 145 -2.76 -10.43 5.92
N ARG A 146 -2.33 -9.23 6.33
CA ARG A 146 -3.03 -7.97 6.08
C ARG A 146 -2.28 -7.17 5.02
N THR A 147 -3.03 -6.55 4.12
CA THR A 147 -2.54 -5.53 3.20
C THR A 147 -2.93 -4.18 3.73
N ALA A 148 -1.96 -3.25 3.79
CA ALA A 148 -2.20 -1.88 4.14
C ALA A 148 -1.67 -0.93 3.06
N VAL A 149 -2.47 0.08 2.71
CA VAL A 149 -2.12 1.14 1.76
C VAL A 149 -2.02 2.45 2.52
N TYR A 150 -0.81 3.01 2.56
CA TYR A 150 -0.52 4.30 3.18
C TYR A 150 -0.41 5.38 2.10
N TYR A 151 -1.16 6.47 2.25
CA TYR A 151 -1.32 7.49 1.21
C TYR A 151 -0.44 8.71 1.52
N LEU A 152 0.43 9.08 0.57
CA LEU A 152 1.42 10.16 0.75
C LEU A 152 0.94 11.53 0.23
N ASN A 153 -0.14 11.57 -0.55
CA ASN A 153 -0.76 12.79 -1.02
C ASN A 153 -2.30 12.70 -1.04
N THR A 154 -2.94 13.86 -1.04
CA THR A 154 -4.40 14.00 -1.20
C THR A 154 -4.73 14.26 -2.66
N CYS A 155 -5.46 13.36 -3.30
CA CYS A 155 -5.85 13.48 -4.71
C CYS A 155 -7.16 12.72 -4.99
N ASP A 156 -7.68 12.84 -6.21
CA ASP A 156 -8.92 12.17 -6.65
C ASP A 156 -8.75 10.68 -7.00
N GLY A 157 -7.51 10.17 -7.00
CA GLY A 157 -7.24 8.75 -7.15
C GLY A 157 -7.58 7.94 -5.90
N PHE A 158 -7.92 6.66 -6.04
CA PHE A 158 -8.44 5.83 -4.96
C PHE A 158 -7.96 4.38 -5.01
N THR A 159 -8.11 3.68 -3.89
CA THR A 159 -8.10 2.21 -3.84
C THR A 159 -9.54 1.72 -3.84
N GLU A 160 -9.88 0.72 -4.63
CA GLU A 160 -11.19 0.08 -4.62
C GLU A 160 -11.06 -1.39 -4.20
N LEU A 161 -12.00 -1.87 -3.38
CA LEU A 161 -12.10 -3.28 -2.98
C LEU A 161 -13.21 -3.97 -3.78
N LYS A 162 -12.90 -5.10 -4.42
CA LYS A 162 -13.81 -5.75 -5.39
C LYS A 162 -15.07 -6.28 -4.74
N GLU A 163 -14.93 -6.86 -3.55
CA GLU A 163 -16.00 -7.57 -2.85
C GLU A 163 -17.06 -6.62 -2.30
N THR A 164 -16.67 -5.40 -1.92
CA THR A 164 -17.59 -4.40 -1.34
C THR A 164 -17.91 -3.25 -2.30
N GLY A 165 -17.12 -3.05 -3.35
CA GLY A 165 -17.16 -1.85 -4.19
C GLY A 165 -16.72 -0.57 -3.47
N GLN A 166 -16.20 -0.69 -2.24
CA GLN A 166 -15.81 0.47 -1.45
C GLN A 166 -14.60 1.16 -2.08
N LYS A 167 -14.72 2.47 -2.29
CA LYS A 167 -13.64 3.34 -2.76
C LYS A 167 -13.04 4.11 -1.59
N ILE A 168 -11.73 4.00 -1.43
CA ILE A 168 -10.94 4.71 -0.42
C ILE A 168 -10.10 5.75 -1.15
N TYR A 169 -10.57 6.99 -1.15
CA TYR A 169 -9.88 8.11 -1.78
C TYR A 169 -8.57 8.43 -1.08
N SER A 170 -7.60 8.86 -1.88
CA SER A 170 -6.27 9.24 -1.40
C SER A 170 -6.37 10.52 -0.58
N LYS A 171 -6.06 10.40 0.70
CA LYS A 171 -5.90 11.50 1.63
C LYS A 171 -4.55 11.33 2.28
N GLU A 172 -3.74 12.37 2.31
CA GLU A 172 -2.42 12.27 2.90
C GLU A 172 -2.48 11.85 4.39
N ASN A 173 -1.50 11.06 4.82
CA ASN A 173 -1.45 10.45 6.17
C ASN A 173 -2.65 9.52 6.48
N ARG A 174 -3.39 9.05 5.47
CA ARG A 174 -4.37 7.96 5.62
C ARG A 174 -3.69 6.60 5.55
N LEU A 175 -4.20 5.65 6.31
CA LEU A 175 -3.87 4.24 6.24
C LEU A 175 -5.15 3.42 6.04
N ALA A 176 -5.23 2.67 4.95
CA ALA A 176 -6.28 1.68 4.73
C ALA A 176 -5.73 0.28 4.97
N VAL A 177 -6.39 -0.55 5.76
CA VAL A 177 -5.96 -1.91 6.11
C VAL A 177 -7.09 -2.88 5.80
N PHE A 178 -6.80 -3.96 5.07
CA PHE A 178 -7.76 -4.99 4.72
C PHE A 178 -7.09 -6.38 4.64
N PRO A 179 -7.85 -7.47 4.78
CA PRO A 179 -7.32 -8.82 4.62
C PRO A 179 -6.73 -9.06 3.21
N ASN A 180 -5.58 -9.76 3.11
CA ASN A 180 -4.90 -10.02 1.84
C ASN A 180 -5.72 -10.84 0.82
N HIS A 181 -6.74 -11.57 1.28
CA HIS A 181 -7.62 -12.34 0.38
C HIS A 181 -8.56 -11.45 -0.45
N MET A 182 -8.76 -10.19 -0.06
CA MET A 182 -9.62 -9.25 -0.80
C MET A 182 -8.92 -8.76 -2.06
N PHE A 183 -9.63 -8.80 -3.18
CA PHE A 183 -9.19 -8.18 -4.41
C PHE A 183 -9.26 -6.67 -4.28
N HIS A 184 -8.17 -6.01 -4.67
CA HIS A 184 -8.12 -4.56 -4.71
C HIS A 184 -7.51 -4.05 -6.00
N THR A 185 -7.73 -2.77 -6.27
CA THR A 185 -7.12 -2.07 -7.40
C THR A 185 -6.89 -0.62 -7.02
N GLY A 186 -5.86 -0.02 -7.63
CA GLY A 186 -5.59 1.40 -7.55
C GLY A 186 -6.03 2.13 -8.82
N THR A 187 -5.99 3.45 -8.75
CA THR A 187 -6.21 4.31 -9.92
C THR A 187 -5.09 5.32 -10.11
N THR A 188 -5.05 5.92 -11.30
CA THR A 188 -4.37 7.19 -11.53
C THR A 188 -5.11 8.34 -10.83
N THR A 189 -4.63 9.57 -11.04
CA THR A 189 -5.25 10.83 -10.57
C THR A 189 -5.38 11.83 -11.73
N THR A 190 -6.27 12.80 -11.61
CA THR A 190 -6.40 13.93 -12.56
C THR A 190 -5.97 15.28 -11.97
N ASN A 191 -5.81 15.37 -10.65
CA ASN A 191 -5.66 16.66 -9.94
C ASN A 191 -4.36 16.82 -9.14
N ASP A 192 -3.38 15.94 -9.33
CA ASP A 192 -2.01 16.05 -8.81
C ASP A 192 -1.01 15.51 -9.86
N PHE A 193 0.30 15.67 -9.67
CA PHE A 193 1.33 15.14 -10.57
C PHE A 193 1.31 13.61 -10.67
N GLY A 194 0.92 12.95 -9.58
CA GLY A 194 0.75 11.52 -9.50
C GLY A 194 0.10 11.12 -8.18
N ARG A 195 -0.25 9.84 -8.07
CA ARG A 195 -0.74 9.25 -6.84
C ARG A 195 0.39 8.45 -6.19
N TYR A 196 0.73 8.81 -4.96
CA TYR A 196 1.85 8.25 -4.21
C TYR A 196 1.30 7.42 -3.05
N VAL A 197 1.57 6.11 -3.06
CA VAL A 197 1.18 5.21 -1.97
C VAL A 197 2.30 4.27 -1.57
N VAL A 198 2.24 3.76 -0.35
CA VAL A 198 3.14 2.71 0.14
C VAL A 198 2.30 1.54 0.62
N ASN A 199 2.54 0.37 0.02
CA ASN A 199 1.89 -0.86 0.40
C ASN A 199 2.73 -1.59 1.45
N PHE A 200 2.08 -2.08 2.50
CA PHE A 200 2.65 -2.93 3.53
C PHE A 200 1.88 -4.25 3.56
N ASN A 201 2.60 -5.37 3.54
CA ASN A 201 2.02 -6.70 3.75
C ASN A 201 2.57 -7.25 5.06
N THR A 202 1.73 -7.34 6.09
CA THR A 202 2.15 -7.60 7.49
C THR A 202 1.23 -8.60 8.20
N TYR A 203 1.79 -9.32 9.16
CA TYR A 203 1.06 -10.13 10.15
C TYR A 203 0.92 -9.37 11.45
#